data_AF-A0A7F5R385-F1
#
_entry.id   AF-A0A7F5R385-F1
#
_cell.length_a   1.000
_cell.length_b   1.000
_cell.length_c   1.000
_cell.angle_alpha   90.00
_cell.angle_beta   90.00
_cell.angle_gamma   90.00
#
_symmetry.space_group_name_H-M   'P 1'
#
loop_
_entity.id
_entity.type
_entity.pdbx_description
1 polymer ?
#
loop_
_entity_poly.entity_id
_entity_poly.type
_entity_poly.pdbx_seq_one_letter_code
_entity_poly.pdbx_strand_id
1 'polypeptide(L)'
;MIGSGIFISPASALEHSGSVAMCILIWTICGIVSLFGALAYAELGTVVPRSGAEYAYFIDSYGPLHPFWGKLPAFINSWVLVIALRPAEVAVIMLTFSEYTCQPLLHYLRINDEINQMHIKKMVTLISIGLITYINICSVKLYVQIQNIFSFFKVLACLLVIGAGVYEVSVGNIQNLQKGFEGTKSDPKNIALAFYSGLWAYDGW
;
A
#
# COMPACT_ATOMS: atom_id res chain seq x y z
N MET A 1 -8.69 -1.79 -2.78
CA MET A 1 -9.16 -0.42 -2.43
C MET A 1 -8.24 0.63 -3.05
N ILE A 2 -8.56 1.94 -2.99
CA ILE A 2 -7.63 2.99 -3.47
C ILE A 2 -6.84 3.53 -2.27
N GLY A 3 -5.55 3.21 -2.20
CA GLY A 3 -4.61 3.72 -1.20
C GLY A 3 -3.52 4.62 -1.80
N SER A 4 -2.50 4.97 -1.00
CA SER A 4 -1.29 5.65 -1.50
C SER A 4 -0.35 4.70 -2.26
N GLY A 5 -0.55 3.38 -2.13
CA GLY A 5 0.30 2.36 -2.77
C GLY A 5 0.38 2.50 -4.29
N ILE A 6 -0.66 3.00 -4.97
CA ILE A 6 -0.63 3.23 -6.42
C ILE A 6 0.44 4.23 -6.87
N PHE A 7 0.91 5.12 -5.98
CA PHE A 7 1.96 6.08 -6.32
C PHE A 7 3.37 5.48 -6.20
N ILE A 8 3.55 4.44 -5.36
CA ILE A 8 4.86 3.83 -5.08
C ILE A 8 5.05 2.52 -5.86
N SER A 9 4.04 1.65 -5.80
CA SER A 9 4.11 0.27 -6.28
C SER A 9 4.42 0.12 -7.77
N PRO A 10 3.99 1.01 -8.69
CA PRO A 10 4.27 0.82 -10.12
C PRO A 10 5.76 0.76 -10.46
N ALA A 11 6.58 1.59 -9.81
CA ALA A 11 8.02 1.62 -10.06
C ALA A 11 8.67 0.29 -9.66
N SER A 12 8.37 -0.19 -8.44
CA SER A 12 8.91 -1.45 -7.94
C SER A 12 8.35 -2.66 -8.70
N ALA A 13 7.06 -2.67 -9.03
CA ALA A 13 6.45 -3.74 -9.81
C ALA A 13 7.06 -3.83 -11.22
N LEU A 14 7.32 -2.69 -11.87
CA LEU A 14 7.95 -2.66 -13.19
C LEU A 14 9.42 -3.11 -13.14
N GLU A 15 10.19 -2.66 -12.13
CA GLU A 15 11.59 -3.06 -11.96
C GLU A 15 11.74 -4.58 -11.79
N HIS A 16 10.86 -5.19 -11.00
CA HIS A 16 10.89 -6.62 -10.73
C HIS A 16 10.28 -7.46 -11.85
N SER A 17 9.21 -6.99 -12.51
CA SER A 17 8.63 -7.70 -13.67
C SER A 17 9.48 -7.58 -14.93
N GLY A 18 10.25 -6.50 -15.07
CA GLY A 18 11.19 -6.26 -16.17
C GLY A 18 10.55 -5.77 -17.47
N SER A 19 9.26 -6.00 -17.69
CA SER A 19 8.54 -5.57 -18.90
C SER A 19 7.17 -4.95 -18.57
N VAL A 20 6.69 -4.09 -19.47
CA VAL A 20 5.43 -3.36 -19.28
C VAL A 20 4.23 -4.31 -19.30
N ALA A 21 4.20 -5.27 -20.24
CA ALA A 21 3.10 -6.22 -20.33
C ALA A 21 3.05 -7.17 -19.12
N MET A 22 4.20 -7.64 -18.64
CA MET A 22 4.24 -8.48 -17.43
C MET A 22 3.81 -7.68 -16.19
N CYS A 23 4.21 -6.41 -16.07
CA CYS A 23 3.76 -5.54 -14.99
C CYS A 23 2.22 -5.45 -14.96
N ILE A 24 1.58 -5.12 -16.09
CA ILE A 24 0.12 -5.02 -16.21
C ILE A 24 -0.57 -6.35 -15.86
N LEU A 25 0.01 -7.48 -16.30
CA LEU A 25 -0.51 -8.82 -15.96
C LEU A 25 -0.48 -9.06 -14.46
N ILE A 26 0.64 -8.76 -13.79
CA ILE A 26 0.77 -8.91 -12.32
C ILE A 26 -0.23 -8.04 -11.60
N TRP A 27 -0.40 -6.77 -12.01
CA TRP A 27 -1.41 -5.87 -11.43
C TRP A 27 -2.83 -6.40 -11.56
N THR A 28 -3.14 -7.04 -12.70
CA THR A 28 -4.44 -7.66 -12.95
C THR A 28 -4.66 -8.88 -12.05
N ILE A 29 -3.66 -9.75 -11.94
CA ILE A 29 -3.74 -10.94 -11.07
C ILE A 29 -3.86 -10.53 -9.60
N CYS A 30 -3.08 -9.54 -9.14
CA CYS A 30 -3.20 -9.01 -7.77
C CYS A 30 -4.63 -8.50 -7.49
N GLY A 31 -5.25 -7.82 -8.45
CA GLY A 31 -6.65 -7.37 -8.31
C GLY A 31 -7.64 -8.53 -8.18
N ILE A 32 -7.46 -9.61 -8.95
CA ILE A 32 -8.29 -10.82 -8.86
C ILE A 32 -8.08 -11.53 -7.51
N VAL A 33 -6.85 -11.67 -7.06
CA VAL A 33 -6.52 -12.28 -5.75
C VAL A 33 -7.16 -11.47 -4.61
N SER A 34 -7.04 -10.14 -4.65
CA SER A 34 -7.68 -9.25 -3.68
C SER A 34 -9.20 -9.35 -3.70
N LEU A 35 -9.82 -9.53 -4.87
CA LEU A 35 -11.27 -9.74 -4.96
C LEU A 35 -11.71 -11.03 -4.27
N PHE A 36 -11.02 -12.15 -4.54
CA PHE A 36 -11.33 -13.42 -3.87
C PHE A 36 -11.08 -13.37 -2.37
N GLY A 37 -10.01 -12.69 -1.95
CA GLY A 37 -9.75 -12.41 -0.55
C GLY A 37 -10.89 -11.63 0.11
N ALA A 38 -11.33 -10.52 -0.48
CA ALA A 38 -12.42 -9.70 0.03
C ALA A 38 -13.72 -10.49 0.18
N LEU A 39 -14.03 -11.35 -0.80
CA LEU A 39 -15.22 -12.21 -0.75
C LEU A 39 -15.15 -13.22 0.40
N ALA A 40 -13.98 -13.82 0.65
CA ALA A 40 -13.79 -14.71 1.80
C ALA A 40 -13.94 -13.96 3.14
N TYR A 41 -13.42 -12.73 3.23
CA TYR A 41 -13.62 -11.88 4.42
C TYR A 41 -15.09 -11.44 4.59
N ALA A 42 -15.80 -11.19 3.49
CA ALA A 42 -17.22 -10.88 3.54
C ALA A 42 -18.05 -12.06 4.06
N GLU A 43 -17.76 -13.29 3.60
CA GLU A 43 -18.39 -14.50 4.13
C GLU A 43 -18.10 -14.67 5.63
N LEU A 44 -16.83 -14.60 6.03
CA LEU A 44 -16.43 -14.71 7.44
C LEU A 44 -17.08 -13.64 8.33
N GLY A 45 -17.19 -12.41 7.84
CA GLY A 45 -17.87 -11.32 8.56
C GLY A 45 -19.35 -11.57 8.80
N THR A 46 -20.01 -12.36 7.95
CA THR A 46 -21.40 -12.78 8.13
C THR A 46 -21.55 -14.03 9.00
N VAL A 47 -20.59 -14.96 8.96
CA VAL A 47 -20.58 -16.20 9.76
C VAL A 47 -20.21 -15.93 11.21
N VAL A 48 -19.24 -15.06 11.46
CA VAL A 48 -18.75 -14.70 12.81
C VAL A 48 -19.05 -13.21 13.07
N PRO A 49 -20.29 -12.85 13.45
CA PRO A 49 -20.72 -11.46 13.64
C PRO A 49 -20.22 -10.91 14.99
N ARG A 50 -18.90 -10.91 15.19
CA ARG A 50 -18.23 -10.38 16.38
C ARG A 50 -17.17 -9.36 15.98
N SER A 51 -17.03 -8.31 16.78
CA SER A 51 -15.95 -7.34 16.61
C SER A 51 -14.58 -8.01 16.85
N GLY A 52 -13.61 -7.71 16.00
CA GLY A 52 -12.23 -8.20 16.13
C GLY A 52 -11.62 -8.81 14.86
N ALA A 53 -12.37 -8.90 13.76
CA ALA A 53 -11.89 -9.38 12.46
C ALA A 53 -11.11 -10.71 12.57
N GLU A 54 -9.87 -10.78 12.09
CA GLU A 54 -9.04 -11.99 12.06
C GLU A 54 -8.86 -12.60 13.46
N TYR A 55 -8.74 -11.78 14.51
CA TYR A 55 -8.65 -12.27 15.88
C TYR A 55 -9.92 -13.03 16.28
N ALA A 56 -11.09 -12.49 15.95
CA ALA A 56 -12.38 -13.14 16.23
C ALA A 56 -12.53 -14.42 15.40
N TYR A 57 -12.13 -14.39 14.12
CA TYR A 57 -12.18 -15.56 13.23
C TYR A 57 -11.27 -16.69 13.74
N PHE A 58 -10.06 -16.36 14.20
CA PHE A 58 -9.15 -17.36 14.77
C PHE A 58 -9.66 -17.94 16.08
N ILE A 59 -10.26 -17.14 16.96
CA ILE A 59 -10.87 -17.64 18.20
C ILE A 59 -12.01 -18.60 17.89
N ASP A 60 -12.91 -18.23 16.98
CA ASP A 60 -14.08 -19.04 16.67
C ASP A 60 -13.70 -20.36 15.98
N SER A 61 -12.71 -20.30 15.08
CA SER A 61 -12.24 -21.47 14.32
C SER A 61 -11.37 -22.42 15.15
N TYR A 62 -10.40 -21.89 15.91
CA TYR A 62 -9.37 -22.71 16.57
C TYR A 62 -9.59 -22.86 18.08
N GLY A 63 -10.29 -21.92 18.72
CA GLY A 63 -10.57 -21.95 20.16
C GLY A 63 -11.21 -23.26 20.64
N PRO A 64 -12.22 -23.81 19.94
CA PRO A 64 -12.87 -25.07 20.32
C PRO A 64 -11.98 -26.31 20.15
N LEU A 65 -10.93 -26.26 19.32
CA LEU A 65 -10.10 -27.43 19.01
C LEU A 65 -9.25 -27.89 20.19
N HIS A 66 -8.84 -26.97 21.07
CA HIS A 66 -8.03 -27.30 22.23
C HIS A 66 -8.15 -26.26 23.36
N PRO A 67 -8.36 -26.65 24.64
CA PRO A 67 -8.59 -25.71 25.75
C PRO A 67 -7.49 -24.64 25.95
N PHE A 68 -6.22 -25.03 25.78
CA PHE A 68 -5.06 -24.16 25.92
C PHE A 68 -4.53 -23.61 24.59
N TRP A 69 -4.15 -24.51 23.65
CA TRP A 69 -3.54 -24.13 22.37
C TRP A 69 -4.50 -23.55 21.33
N GLY A 70 -5.82 -23.76 21.45
CA GLY A 70 -6.79 -23.30 20.47
C GLY A 70 -6.82 -21.78 20.29
N LYS A 71 -6.48 -21.02 21.34
CA LYS A 71 -6.41 -19.55 21.29
C LYS A 71 -5.06 -18.99 20.83
N LEU A 72 -4.05 -19.85 20.70
CA LEU A 72 -2.69 -19.42 20.33
C LEU A 72 -2.62 -18.76 18.95
N PRO A 73 -3.27 -19.26 17.88
CA PRO A 73 -3.25 -18.60 16.58
C PRO A 73 -3.80 -17.17 16.62
N ALA A 74 -4.88 -16.94 17.39
CA ALA A 74 -5.45 -15.62 17.58
C ALA A 74 -4.45 -14.67 18.28
N PHE A 75 -3.77 -15.15 19.34
CA PHE A 75 -2.74 -14.37 20.03
C PHE A 75 -1.56 -14.03 19.12
N ILE A 76 -1.03 -15.01 18.38
CA ILE A 76 0.09 -14.80 17.45
C ILE A 76 -0.30 -13.78 16.38
N ASN A 77 -1.50 -13.88 15.83
CA ASN A 77 -2.01 -12.91 14.87
C ASN A 77 -2.03 -11.49 15.44
N SER A 78 -2.62 -11.29 16.62
CA SER A 78 -2.63 -9.96 17.28
C SER A 78 -1.22 -9.46 17.59
N TRP A 79 -0.32 -10.34 18.02
CA TRP A 79 1.06 -9.98 18.30
C TRP A 79 1.79 -9.48 17.05
N VAL A 80 1.71 -10.23 15.94
CA VAL A 80 2.33 -9.85 14.67
C VAL A 80 1.72 -8.56 14.13
N LEU A 81 0.40 -8.41 14.20
CA LEU A 81 -0.28 -7.18 13.76
C LEU A 81 0.18 -5.95 14.53
N VAL A 82 0.19 -6.02 15.87
CA VAL A 82 0.49 -4.86 16.72
C VAL A 82 1.98 -4.51 16.72
N ILE A 83 2.87 -5.51 16.78
CA ILE A 83 4.30 -5.28 16.94
C ILE A 83 5.01 -5.05 15.60
N ALA A 84 4.61 -5.75 14.54
CA ALA A 84 5.32 -5.72 13.27
C ALA A 84 4.53 -5.03 12.16
N LEU A 85 3.30 -5.49 11.88
CA LEU A 85 2.59 -5.08 10.67
C LEU A 85 2.15 -3.61 10.72
N ARG A 86 1.37 -3.21 11.73
CA ARG A 86 0.81 -1.84 11.83
C ARG A 86 1.89 -0.75 11.93
N PRO A 87 2.96 -0.91 12.73
CA PRO A 87 4.03 0.09 12.76
C PRO A 87 4.78 0.20 11.43
N ALA A 88 5.02 -0.92 10.74
CA ALA A 88 5.69 -0.93 9.44
C ALA A 88 4.83 -0.26 8.37
N GLU A 89 3.52 -0.52 8.34
CA GLU A 89 2.57 0.14 7.43
C GLU A 89 2.63 1.66 7.58
N VAL A 90 2.51 2.16 8.82
CA VAL A 90 2.59 3.61 9.10
C VAL A 90 3.95 4.17 8.69
N ALA A 91 5.05 3.47 8.98
CA ALA A 91 6.39 3.92 8.61
C ALA A 91 6.55 4.06 7.08
N VAL A 92 6.10 3.08 6.29
CA VAL A 92 6.18 3.12 4.82
C VAL A 92 5.36 4.28 4.24
N ILE A 93 4.13 4.49 4.73
CA ILE A 93 3.27 5.59 4.29
C ILE A 93 3.93 6.95 4.60
N MET A 94 4.51 7.10 5.79
CA MET A 94 5.09 8.37 6.22
C MET A 94 6.44 8.68 5.55
N LEU A 95 7.25 7.65 5.30
CA LEU A 95 8.44 7.78 4.46
C LEU A 95 8.06 8.21 3.04
N THR A 96 7.01 7.62 2.49
CA THR A 96 6.48 8.00 1.17
C THR A 96 6.01 9.45 1.15
N PHE A 97 5.23 9.87 2.15
CA PHE A 97 4.80 11.26 2.29
C PHE A 97 5.99 12.23 2.28
N SER A 98 7.05 11.88 3.01
CA SER A 98 8.26 12.68 3.04
C SER A 98 9.01 12.67 1.71
N GLU A 99 9.07 11.54 1.00
CA GLU A 99 9.71 11.46 -0.31
C GLU A 99 9.03 12.43 -1.28
N TYR A 100 7.71 12.35 -1.43
CA TYR A 100 6.96 13.21 -2.36
C TYR A 100 6.96 14.69 -1.96
N THR A 101 7.00 15.01 -0.67
CA THR A 101 6.99 16.39 -0.19
C THR A 101 8.37 17.03 -0.32
N CYS A 102 9.43 16.29 0.02
CA CYS A 102 10.79 16.83 0.04
C CYS A 102 11.45 16.84 -1.34
N GLN A 103 11.17 15.85 -2.20
CA GLN A 103 11.89 15.68 -3.47
C GLN A 103 11.87 16.93 -4.38
N PRO A 104 10.72 17.62 -4.58
CA PRO A 104 10.70 18.86 -5.38
C PRO A 104 11.52 19.99 -4.74
N LEU A 105 11.46 20.14 -3.41
CA LEU A 105 12.17 21.19 -2.68
C LEU A 105 13.69 20.96 -2.67
N LEU A 106 14.12 19.72 -2.43
CA LEU A 106 15.52 19.33 -2.45
C LEU A 106 16.14 19.52 -3.84
N HIS A 107 15.38 19.20 -4.89
CA HIS A 107 15.79 19.46 -6.27
C HIS A 107 15.94 20.96 -6.56
N TYR A 108 14.96 21.78 -6.15
CA TYR A 108 15.01 23.24 -6.32
C TYR A 108 16.20 23.87 -5.57
N LEU A 109 16.51 23.41 -4.36
CA LEU A 109 17.63 23.86 -3.55
C LEU A 109 18.98 23.27 -3.98
N ARG A 110 19.00 22.39 -5.00
CA ARG A 110 20.21 21.72 -5.53
C ARG A 110 21.03 20.97 -4.48
N ILE A 111 20.35 20.42 -3.47
CA ILE A 111 20.98 19.59 -2.45
C ILE A 111 21.16 18.19 -3.05
N ASN A 112 22.32 17.93 -3.63
CA ASN A 112 22.59 16.67 -4.34
C ASN A 112 23.24 15.59 -3.47
N ASP A 113 23.63 15.92 -2.24
CA ASP A 113 24.23 14.96 -1.32
C ASP A 113 23.17 14.00 -0.75
N GLU A 114 23.28 12.73 -1.14
CA GLU A 114 22.34 11.66 -0.77
C GLU A 114 22.19 11.51 0.75
N ILE A 115 23.27 11.68 1.51
CA ILE A 115 23.26 11.55 2.97
C ILE A 115 22.38 12.64 3.58
N ASN A 116 22.58 13.88 3.13
CA ASN A 116 21.79 15.02 3.59
C ASN A 116 20.32 14.90 3.19
N GLN A 117 20.02 14.47 1.96
CA GLN A 117 18.64 14.22 1.55
C GLN A 117 17.96 13.15 2.42
N MET A 118 18.65 12.06 2.71
CA MET A 118 18.15 10.98 3.57
C MET A 118 17.85 11.48 4.99
N HIS A 119 18.74 12.28 5.58
CA HIS A 119 18.51 12.86 6.91
C HIS A 119 17.30 13.81 6.93
N ILE A 120 17.17 14.68 5.93
CA ILE A 120 16.03 15.61 5.83
C ILE A 120 14.73 14.84 5.70
N LYS A 121 14.67 13.84 4.82
CA LYS A 121 13.46 13.01 4.62
C LYS A 121 13.09 12.25 5.91
N LYS A 122 14.08 11.69 6.62
CA LYS A 122 13.83 11.03 7.91
C LYS A 122 13.32 12.00 8.97
N MET A 123 13.87 13.21 9.06
CA MET A 123 13.38 14.23 10.01
C MET A 123 11.94 14.62 9.71
N VAL A 124 11.61 14.89 8.45
CA VAL A 124 10.24 15.22 8.03
C VAL A 124 9.29 14.06 8.35
N THR A 125 9.69 12.81 8.05
CA THR A 125 8.92 11.62 8.40
C THR A 125 8.59 11.55 9.90
N LEU A 126 9.59 11.74 10.77
CA LEU A 126 9.41 11.71 12.23
C LEU A 126 8.48 12.82 12.72
N ILE A 127 8.66 14.05 12.21
CA ILE A 127 7.81 15.19 12.53
C ILE A 127 6.36 14.93 12.09
N SER A 128 6.16 14.40 10.89
CA SER A 128 4.83 14.08 10.37
C SER A 128 4.15 12.97 11.19
N ILE A 129 4.88 11.93 11.61
CA ILE A 129 4.35 10.88 12.49
C ILE A 129 3.92 11.47 13.83
N GLY A 130 4.76 12.31 14.44
CA GLY A 130 4.45 13.00 15.69
C GLY A 130 3.21 13.89 15.56
N LEU A 131 3.11 14.65 14.47
CA LEU A 131 1.99 15.54 14.19
C LEU A 131 0.67 14.77 14.03
N ILE A 132 0.65 13.71 13.20
CA ILE A 132 -0.57 12.90 13.02
C ILE A 132 -0.96 12.22 14.32
N THR A 133 0.00 11.71 15.08
CA THR A 133 -0.25 11.10 16.39
C THR A 133 -0.87 12.12 17.35
N TYR A 134 -0.31 13.34 17.40
CA TYR A 134 -0.84 14.43 18.21
C TYR A 134 -2.28 14.80 17.81
N ILE A 135 -2.56 14.95 16.52
CA ILE A 135 -3.92 15.25 16.01
C ILE A 135 -4.90 14.14 16.43
N ASN A 136 -4.51 12.87 16.31
CA ASN A 136 -5.35 11.74 16.70
C ASN A 136 -5.64 11.71 18.20
N ILE A 137 -4.68 12.08 19.05
CA ILE A 137 -4.86 12.15 20.50
C ILE A 137 -5.76 13.35 20.89
N CYS A 138 -5.60 14.50 20.23
CA CYS A 138 -6.32 15.71 20.60
C CYS A 138 -7.75 15.79 20.05
N SER A 139 -7.99 15.38 18.80
CA SER A 139 -9.31 15.52 18.19
C SER A 139 -9.54 14.54 17.03
N VAL A 140 -10.32 13.51 17.30
CA VAL A 140 -10.80 12.56 16.27
C VAL A 140 -11.62 13.28 15.19
N LYS A 141 -12.39 14.32 15.55
CA LYS A 141 -13.17 15.10 14.58
C LYS A 141 -12.28 15.82 13.57
N LEU A 142 -11.19 16.43 14.04
CA LEU A 142 -10.21 17.10 13.18
C LEU A 142 -9.53 16.09 12.25
N TYR A 143 -9.14 14.93 12.79
CA TYR A 143 -8.57 13.84 12.00
C TYR A 143 -9.51 13.42 10.85
N VAL A 144 -10.79 13.18 11.14
CA VAL A 144 -11.78 12.78 10.12
C VAL A 144 -11.96 13.86 9.05
N GLN A 145 -11.98 15.14 9.43
CA GLN A 145 -12.07 16.24 8.46
C GLN A 145 -10.85 16.27 7.52
N ILE A 146 -9.64 16.17 8.08
CA ILE A 146 -8.39 16.13 7.31
C ILE A 146 -8.37 14.91 6.38
N GLN A 147 -8.75 13.74 6.89
CA GLN A 147 -8.80 12.49 6.13
C GLN A 147 -9.75 12.56 4.93
N ASN A 148 -10.91 13.20 5.10
CA ASN A 148 -11.88 13.38 4.01
C ASN A 148 -11.33 14.29 2.90
N ILE A 149 -10.66 15.39 3.28
CA ILE A 149 -10.00 16.30 2.33
C ILE A 149 -8.92 15.56 1.54
N PHE A 150 -8.04 14.81 2.22
CA PHE A 150 -7.01 14.03 1.52
C PHE A 150 -7.58 12.91 0.65
N SER A 151 -8.69 12.29 1.07
CA SER A 151 -9.37 11.27 0.27
C SER A 151 -9.89 11.85 -1.04
N PHE A 152 -10.44 13.07 -1.03
CA PHE A 152 -10.82 13.79 -2.24
C PHE A 152 -9.62 14.06 -3.16
N PHE A 153 -8.54 14.63 -2.63
CA PHE A 153 -7.34 14.91 -3.42
C PHE A 153 -6.69 13.65 -4.00
N LYS A 154 -6.70 12.54 -3.26
CA LYS A 154 -6.20 11.23 -3.72
C LYS A 154 -6.96 10.76 -4.96
N VAL A 155 -8.30 10.83 -4.93
CA VAL A 155 -9.14 10.45 -6.08
C VAL A 155 -8.92 11.40 -7.25
N LEU A 156 -8.85 12.71 -7.00
CA LEU A 156 -8.59 13.72 -8.03
C LEU A 156 -7.25 13.45 -8.73
N ALA A 157 -6.18 13.19 -7.98
CA ALA A 157 -4.86 12.87 -8.54
C ALA A 157 -4.92 11.61 -9.43
N CYS A 158 -5.64 10.56 -9.01
CA CYS A 158 -5.83 9.36 -9.83
C CYS A 158 -6.55 9.67 -11.15
N LEU A 159 -7.62 10.47 -11.10
CA LEU A 159 -8.38 10.86 -12.29
C LEU A 159 -7.53 11.69 -13.26
N LEU A 160 -6.68 12.59 -12.74
CA LEU A 160 -5.75 13.37 -13.57
C LEU A 160 -4.73 12.47 -14.27
N VAL A 161 -4.14 11.51 -13.57
CA VAL A 161 -3.19 10.54 -14.16
C VAL A 161 -3.86 9.68 -15.23
N ILE A 162 -5.08 9.21 -14.97
CA ILE A 162 -5.87 8.44 -15.96
C ILE A 162 -6.17 9.29 -17.18
N GLY A 163 -6.65 10.53 -16.99
CA GLY A 163 -6.97 11.45 -18.08
C GLY A 163 -5.76 11.80 -18.94
N ALA A 164 -4.62 12.10 -18.31
CA ALA A 164 -3.36 12.34 -19.02
C ALA A 164 -2.91 11.10 -19.80
N GLY A 165 -3.01 9.91 -19.20
CA GLY A 165 -2.68 8.65 -19.88
C GLY A 165 -3.56 8.38 -21.11
N VAL A 166 -4.88 8.59 -21.01
CA VAL A 166 -5.81 8.45 -22.14
C VAL A 166 -5.48 9.45 -23.25
N TYR A 167 -5.16 10.69 -22.89
CA TYR A 167 -4.76 11.72 -23.86
C TYR A 167 -3.47 11.30 -24.61
N GLU A 168 -2.43 10.89 -23.91
CA GLU A 168 -1.16 10.45 -24.50
C GLU A 168 -1.34 9.26 -25.46
N VAL A 169 -2.17 8.28 -25.08
CA VAL A 169 -2.51 7.14 -25.94
C VAL A 169 -3.27 7.59 -27.18
N SER A 170 -4.19 8.55 -27.05
CA SER A 170 -4.99 9.08 -28.16
C SER A 170 -4.16 9.88 -29.16
N VAL A 171 -3.11 10.56 -28.70
CA VAL A 171 -2.13 11.28 -29.54
C VAL A 171 -1.15 10.31 -30.24
N GLY A 172 -1.10 9.05 -29.80
CA GLY A 172 -0.27 8.00 -30.41
C GLY A 172 1.09 7.82 -29.74
N ASN A 173 1.32 8.37 -28.54
CA ASN A 173 2.56 8.21 -27.78
C ASN A 173 2.65 6.83 -27.08
N ILE A 174 2.55 5.75 -27.86
CA ILE A 174 2.44 4.37 -27.38
C ILE A 174 3.76 3.57 -27.41
N GLN A 175 4.89 4.24 -27.65
CA GLN A 175 6.21 3.61 -27.82
C GLN A 175 6.60 2.73 -26.62
N ASN A 176 6.26 3.14 -25.40
CA ASN A 176 6.53 2.37 -24.19
C ASN A 176 5.64 1.12 -24.07
N LEU A 177 4.41 1.17 -24.59
CA LEU A 177 3.49 0.02 -24.61
C LEU A 177 3.90 -1.01 -25.68
N GLN A 178 4.46 -0.54 -26.80
CA GLN A 178 4.90 -1.41 -27.90
C GLN A 178 6.06 -2.35 -27.53
N LYS A 179 6.82 -2.04 -26.47
CA LYS A 179 7.86 -2.93 -25.94
C LYS A 179 7.30 -4.26 -25.42
N GLY A 180 6.01 -4.31 -25.06
CA GLY A 180 5.32 -5.54 -24.67
C GLY A 180 6.03 -6.30 -23.54
N PHE A 181 6.48 -7.53 -23.86
CA PHE A 181 7.18 -8.44 -22.93
C PHE A 181 8.71 -8.36 -23.02
N GLU A 182 9.26 -7.41 -23.76
CA GLU A 182 10.71 -7.23 -23.85
C GLU A 182 11.32 -6.96 -22.47
N GLY A 183 12.36 -7.73 -22.11
CA GLY A 183 13.04 -7.59 -20.81
C GLY A 183 12.35 -8.28 -19.63
N THR A 184 11.33 -9.12 -19.85
CA THR A 184 10.62 -9.83 -18.77
C THR A 184 11.57 -10.66 -17.91
N LYS A 185 11.56 -10.41 -16.61
CA LYS A 185 12.29 -11.21 -15.62
C LYS A 185 11.40 -12.36 -15.15
N SER A 186 11.82 -13.59 -15.41
CA SER A 186 11.04 -14.80 -15.09
C SER A 186 11.51 -15.50 -13.81
N ASP A 187 12.47 -14.93 -13.09
CA ASP A 187 12.99 -15.53 -11.87
C ASP A 187 11.90 -15.55 -10.78
N PRO A 188 11.69 -16.67 -10.08
CA PRO A 188 10.66 -16.78 -9.04
C PRO A 188 10.74 -15.69 -7.98
N LYS A 189 11.96 -15.26 -7.62
CA LYS A 189 12.21 -14.15 -6.69
C LYS A 189 11.63 -12.83 -7.21
N ASN A 190 11.90 -12.51 -8.46
CA ASN A 190 11.47 -11.26 -9.10
C ASN A 190 9.95 -11.23 -9.25
N ILE A 191 9.36 -12.37 -9.64
CA ILE A 191 7.90 -12.51 -9.71
C ILE A 191 7.29 -12.29 -8.32
N ALA A 192 7.79 -12.95 -7.27
CA ALA A 192 7.27 -12.79 -5.91
C ALA A 192 7.36 -11.34 -5.42
N LEU A 193 8.48 -10.65 -5.65
CA LEU A 193 8.65 -9.24 -5.27
C LEU A 193 7.68 -8.31 -6.02
N ALA A 194 7.46 -8.55 -7.31
CA ALA A 194 6.45 -7.82 -8.08
C ALA A 194 5.03 -8.04 -7.55
N PHE A 195 4.70 -9.27 -7.13
CA PHE A 195 3.43 -9.56 -6.45
C PHE A 195 3.30 -8.82 -5.12
N TYR A 196 4.35 -8.78 -4.29
CA TYR A 196 4.34 -8.00 -3.05
C TYR A 196 4.06 -6.51 -3.32
N SER A 197 4.70 -5.92 -4.33
CA SER A 197 4.44 -4.52 -4.73
C SER A 197 3.00 -4.32 -5.19
N GLY A 198 2.47 -5.23 -6.00
CA GLY A 198 1.10 -5.16 -6.51
C GLY A 198 0.05 -5.31 -5.39
N LEU A 199 0.18 -6.33 -4.55
CA LEU A 199 -0.74 -6.59 -3.43
C LEU A 199 -0.75 -5.45 -2.40
N TRP A 200 0.41 -4.82 -2.14
CA TRP A 200 0.47 -3.62 -1.30
C TRP A 200 -0.43 -2.49 -1.80
N ALA A 201 -0.52 -2.30 -3.12
CA ALA A 201 -1.37 -1.25 -3.68
C ALA A 201 -2.86 -1.51 -3.51
N TYR A 202 -3.25 -2.79 -3.37
CA TYR A 202 -4.64 -3.19 -3.17
C TYR A 202 -5.05 -3.25 -1.70
N ASP A 203 -4.11 -3.11 -0.75
CA ASP A 203 -4.31 -3.26 0.69
C ASP A 203 -5.59 -2.59 1.22
N GLY A 204 -6.18 -3.24 2.23
CA GLY A 204 -7.45 -2.85 2.86
C GLY A 204 -8.71 -3.59 2.39
N TRP A 205 -8.57 -4.59 1.51
CA TRP A 205 -9.67 -5.46 1.10
C TRP A 205 -10.10 -6.46 2.18
#